data_AF-A0A2H0L7J9-F1
#
_entry.id   AF-A0A2H0L7J9-F1
#
_cell.length_a   1.000
_cell.length_b   1.000
_cell.length_c   1.000
_cell.angle_alpha   90.00
_cell.angle_beta   90.00
_cell.angle_gamma   90.00
#
_symmetry.space_group_name_H-M   'P 1'
#
loop_
_entity.id
_entity.type
_entity.pdbx_description
1 polymer ?
#
loop_
_entity_poly.entity_id
_entity_poly.type
_entity_poly.pdbx_seq_one_letter_code
_entity_poly.pdbx_strand_id
1 'polypeptide(L)'
;MNLLKTIKTLVWRRAFWAGLFFIMFVFNGLLLLTYVSNNRNALVYNPFVKSALPFYRGIREITNSIIDTAFIFKMRRDIGISQYRLEVKTSDLRKLNEAIPSSLSDEVISGALLFTEDMEETVKGVFYYEDKAYDVKVRYRGENANHWTRAKKSWQIKFDKDTPFNGLRTLKLIIPSDREYFAEALNNYRAKKLGLIVPDAEFVQLYVNNDYYGVYFAIEDFSSEFLEKSNKPADANIYASEDSQAIDSQATIFDSSNFWRKEAEDKLFDFENFSELDFLLSQMGRPDFVDIAPDIIDMESFYNWNIVSILAGSGHQSNFGNMRLYFNSAKGKFEFLSWDVGIKSYLPFDITNELTKKILSNPEYYKERNQHLWNYVSDDKNLNDD
;
A
#
# COMPACT_ATOMS: atom_id res chain seq x y z
N MET A 1 61.68 34.68 30.15
CA MET A 1 61.34 33.24 30.05
C MET A 1 60.03 32.85 30.78
N ASN A 2 59.63 33.52 31.86
CA ASN A 2 58.40 33.17 32.62
C ASN A 2 57.08 33.60 31.95
N LEU A 3 57.02 34.74 31.26
CA LEU A 3 55.78 35.24 30.65
C LEU A 3 55.23 34.30 29.57
N LEU A 4 56.11 33.78 28.70
CA LEU A 4 55.76 32.82 27.64
C LEU A 4 55.30 31.46 28.19
N LYS A 5 55.86 31.00 29.31
CA LYS A 5 55.38 29.80 30.01
C LYS A 5 53.98 30.03 30.56
N THR A 6 53.75 31.12 31.30
CA THR A 6 52.45 31.46 31.89
C THR A 6 51.35 31.63 30.84
N ILE A 7 51.64 32.29 29.71
CA ILE A 7 50.70 32.42 28.59
C ILE A 7 50.38 31.05 27.99
N LYS A 8 51.39 30.19 27.77
CA LYS A 8 51.15 28.81 27.28
C LYS A 8 50.29 27.99 28.24
N THR A 9 50.51 28.07 29.56
CA THR A 9 49.69 27.34 30.55
C THR A 9 48.25 27.87 30.60
N LEU A 10 48.06 29.19 30.44
CA LEU A 10 46.73 29.80 30.42
C LEU A 10 45.94 29.40 29.16
N VAL A 11 46.60 29.41 27.99
CA VAL A 11 46.01 28.98 26.72
C VAL A 11 45.67 27.50 26.76
N TRP A 12 46.56 26.64 27.29
CA TRP A 12 46.29 25.21 27.48
C TRP A 12 45.11 24.95 28.41
N ARG A 13 45.00 25.68 29.53
CA ARG A 13 43.86 25.58 30.44
C ARG A 13 42.55 25.97 29.76
N ARG A 14 42.54 27.06 28.98
CA ARG A 14 41.34 27.49 28.24
C ARG A 14 40.95 26.48 27.17
N ALA A 15 41.92 25.95 26.41
CA ALA A 15 41.69 24.90 25.43
C ALA A 15 41.17 23.60 26.09
N PHE A 16 41.69 23.22 27.24
CA PHE A 16 41.22 22.06 28.01
C PHE A 16 39.77 22.24 28.47
N TRP A 17 39.41 23.37 29.07
CA TRP A 17 38.03 23.62 29.50
C TRP A 17 37.06 23.75 28.32
N ALA A 18 37.48 24.36 27.21
CA ALA A 18 36.69 24.39 25.98
C ALA A 18 36.48 22.97 25.41
N GLY A 19 37.51 22.14 25.40
CA GLY A 19 37.42 20.73 25.01
C GLY A 19 36.51 19.93 25.93
N LEU A 20 36.63 20.10 27.25
CA LEU A 20 35.77 19.43 28.23
C LEU A 20 34.31 19.87 28.08
N PHE A 21 34.06 21.18 27.91
CA PHE A 21 32.72 21.70 27.65
C PHE A 21 32.14 21.11 26.36
N PHE A 22 32.92 21.05 25.28
CA PHE A 22 32.48 20.44 24.03
C PHE A 22 32.14 18.95 24.19
N ILE A 23 32.98 18.18 24.88
CA ILE A 23 32.72 16.77 25.18
C ILE A 23 31.44 16.62 26.02
N MET A 24 31.27 17.43 27.06
CA MET A 24 30.05 17.42 27.88
C MET A 24 28.82 17.81 27.07
N PHE A 25 28.93 18.82 26.19
CA PHE A 25 27.84 19.24 25.32
C PHE A 25 27.42 18.13 24.36
N VAL A 26 28.38 17.47 23.70
CA VAL A 26 28.11 16.32 22.82
C VAL A 26 27.52 15.15 23.60
N PHE A 27 28.07 14.84 24.79
CA PHE A 27 27.55 13.76 25.64
C PHE A 27 26.12 14.01 26.10
N ASN A 28 25.82 15.22 26.59
CA ASN A 28 24.45 15.60 26.96
C ASN A 28 23.51 15.63 25.75
N GLY A 29 24.01 16.06 24.58
CA GLY A 29 23.27 15.99 23.32
C GLY A 29 22.90 14.56 22.95
N LEU A 30 23.84 13.61 23.08
CA LEU A 30 23.60 12.18 22.85
C LEU A 30 22.60 11.60 23.85
N LEU A 31 22.70 11.95 25.13
CA LEU A 31 21.73 11.54 26.14
C LEU A 31 20.33 12.07 25.82
N LEU A 32 20.22 13.35 25.44
CA LEU A 32 18.95 13.95 25.05
C LEU A 32 18.37 13.29 23.79
N LEU A 33 19.18 13.04 22.76
CA LEU A 33 18.75 12.34 21.55
C LEU A 33 18.28 10.92 21.85
N THR A 34 18.99 10.21 22.74
CA THR A 34 18.59 8.87 23.20
C THR A 34 17.27 8.93 23.96
N TYR A 35 17.11 9.89 24.87
CA TYR A 35 15.86 10.11 25.59
C TYR A 35 14.70 10.42 24.64
N VAL A 36 14.88 11.33 23.69
CA VAL A 36 13.87 11.66 22.68
C VAL A 36 13.53 10.45 21.84
N SER A 37 14.53 9.70 21.37
CA SER A 37 14.32 8.48 20.58
C SER A 37 13.49 7.44 21.34
N ASN A 38 13.80 7.21 22.61
CA ASN A 38 13.13 6.21 23.45
C ASN A 38 11.74 6.66 23.92
N ASN A 39 11.49 7.96 24.01
CA ASN A 39 10.24 8.52 24.53
C ASN A 39 9.41 9.24 23.45
N ARG A 40 9.74 9.07 22.16
CA ARG A 40 9.13 9.82 21.05
C ARG A 40 7.60 9.75 21.04
N ASN A 41 7.05 8.57 21.32
CA ASN A 41 5.61 8.31 21.29
C ASN A 41 4.88 9.04 22.42
N ALA A 42 5.53 9.29 23.57
CA ALA A 42 4.94 10.09 24.64
C ALA A 42 5.15 11.59 24.39
N LEU A 43 6.34 11.97 23.92
CA LEU A 43 6.72 13.36 23.69
C LEU A 43 5.90 14.03 22.60
N VAL A 44 5.50 13.29 21.56
CA VAL A 44 4.72 13.82 20.43
C VAL A 44 3.35 14.37 20.86
N TYR A 45 2.82 13.96 22.02
CA TYR A 45 1.57 14.49 22.56
C TYR A 45 1.73 15.82 23.32
N ASN A 46 2.96 16.21 23.66
CA ASN A 46 3.22 17.47 24.35
C ASN A 46 2.91 18.68 23.45
N PRO A 47 2.13 19.68 23.90
CA PRO A 47 1.74 20.83 23.07
C PRO A 47 2.91 21.61 22.46
N PHE A 48 4.01 21.76 23.19
CA PHE A 48 5.22 22.43 22.70
C PHE A 48 5.93 21.60 21.62
N VAL A 49 5.98 20.28 21.80
CA VAL A 49 6.53 19.39 20.77
C VAL A 49 5.66 19.43 19.52
N LYS A 50 4.32 19.34 19.66
CA LYS A 50 3.38 19.44 18.53
C LYS A 50 3.54 20.73 17.74
N SER A 51 3.63 21.87 18.42
CA SER A 51 3.80 23.16 17.75
C SER A 51 5.17 23.29 17.05
N ALA A 52 6.19 22.58 17.52
CA ALA A 52 7.50 22.50 16.89
C ALA A 52 7.59 21.47 15.74
N LEU A 53 6.65 20.52 15.63
CA LEU A 53 6.70 19.46 14.60
C LEU A 53 6.74 19.99 13.16
N PRO A 54 5.95 21.01 12.75
CA PRO A 54 6.04 21.55 11.40
C PRO A 54 7.43 22.09 11.06
N PHE A 55 8.06 22.78 12.01
CA PHE A 55 9.42 23.30 11.84
C PHE A 55 10.44 22.17 11.72
N TYR A 56 10.35 21.16 12.58
CA TYR A 56 11.20 19.96 12.49
C TYR A 56 11.03 19.23 11.16
N ARG A 57 9.78 19.04 10.69
CA ARG A 57 9.49 18.41 9.39
C ARG A 57 10.11 19.21 8.24
N GLY A 58 10.01 20.55 8.26
CA GLY A 58 10.64 21.42 7.28
C GLY A 58 12.17 21.33 7.26
N ILE A 59 12.83 21.34 8.44
CA ILE A 59 14.29 21.12 8.51
C ILE A 59 14.67 19.76 7.93
N ARG A 60 13.89 18.71 8.24
CA ARG A 60 14.13 17.36 7.74
C ARG A 60 13.97 17.30 6.22
N GLU A 61 12.98 17.98 5.65
CA GLU A 61 12.79 18.07 4.20
C GLU A 61 13.96 18.77 3.51
N ILE A 62 14.49 19.86 4.08
CA ILE A 62 15.71 20.51 3.58
C ILE A 62 16.89 19.55 3.63
N THR A 63 17.06 18.84 4.74
CA THR A 63 18.16 17.88 4.93
C THR A 63 18.06 16.74 3.91
N ASN A 64 16.87 16.20 3.69
CA ASN A 64 16.62 15.18 2.67
C ASN A 64 16.91 15.73 1.27
N SER A 65 16.46 16.95 0.97
CA SER A 65 16.74 17.60 -0.32
C SER A 65 18.23 17.76 -0.58
N ILE A 66 19.03 18.06 0.46
CA ILE A 66 20.49 18.12 0.37
C ILE A 66 21.06 16.73 0.06
N ILE A 67 20.60 15.67 0.73
CA ILE A 67 21.03 14.29 0.46
C ILE A 67 20.66 13.90 -0.98
N ASP A 68 19.45 14.27 -1.43
CA ASP A 68 18.95 14.00 -2.77
C ASP A 68 19.80 14.66 -3.85
N THR A 69 20.51 15.77 -3.55
CA THR A 69 21.45 16.37 -4.51
C THR A 69 22.57 15.41 -4.93
N ALA A 70 22.94 14.45 -4.09
CA ALA A 70 23.89 13.39 -4.45
C ALA A 70 23.37 12.50 -5.60
N PHE A 71 22.05 12.47 -5.79
CA PHE A 71 21.36 11.71 -6.83
C PHE A 71 20.93 12.58 -8.02
N ILE A 72 21.26 13.88 -8.07
CA ILE A 72 20.76 14.80 -9.10
C ILE A 72 21.09 14.35 -10.53
N PHE A 73 22.26 13.73 -10.74
CA PHE A 73 22.64 13.20 -12.05
C PHE A 73 21.85 11.94 -12.43
N LYS A 74 21.44 11.14 -11.45
CA LYS A 74 20.54 10.00 -11.68
C LYS A 74 19.11 10.47 -11.97
N MET A 75 18.67 11.53 -11.29
CA MET A 75 17.35 12.14 -11.49
C MET A 75 17.18 12.87 -12.82
N ARG A 76 18.28 13.34 -13.45
CA ARG A 76 18.25 13.99 -14.77
C ARG A 76 18.14 13.03 -15.94
N ARG A 77 18.30 11.72 -15.73
CA ARG A 77 18.05 10.75 -16.79
C ARG A 77 16.56 10.64 -17.00
N ASP A 78 16.15 10.76 -18.26
CA ASP A 78 14.87 10.19 -18.66
C ASP A 78 14.93 8.69 -18.36
N ILE A 79 14.09 8.26 -17.43
CA ILE A 79 13.98 6.87 -17.00
C ILE A 79 12.96 6.10 -17.84
N GLY A 80 12.35 6.75 -18.84
CA GLY A 80 11.43 6.11 -19.78
C GLY A 80 10.10 5.70 -19.15
N ILE A 81 9.70 6.35 -18.05
CA ILE A 81 8.40 6.11 -17.42
C ILE A 81 7.40 7.18 -17.82
N SER A 82 6.13 6.79 -17.91
CA SER A 82 5.03 7.64 -18.35
C SER A 82 4.89 8.91 -17.51
N GLN A 83 4.55 10.02 -18.17
CA GLN A 83 4.27 11.30 -17.51
C GLN A 83 2.77 11.56 -17.49
N TYR A 84 2.23 11.67 -16.28
CA TYR A 84 0.82 11.94 -16.05
C TYR A 84 0.68 13.36 -15.50
N ARG A 85 -0.20 14.16 -16.09
CA ARG A 85 -0.44 15.54 -15.66
C ARG A 85 -1.89 15.70 -15.25
N LEU A 86 -2.10 16.24 -14.05
CA LEU A 86 -3.40 16.45 -13.46
C LEU A 86 -3.59 17.94 -13.17
N GLU A 87 -4.64 18.53 -13.72
CA GLU A 87 -5.03 19.91 -13.41
C GLU A 87 -6.27 19.88 -12.50
N VAL A 88 -6.16 20.52 -11.34
CA VAL A 88 -7.24 20.68 -10.37
C VAL A 88 -7.28 22.13 -9.93
N LYS A 89 -8.46 22.76 -9.95
CA LYS A 89 -8.59 24.15 -9.52
C LYS A 89 -8.05 24.34 -8.10
N THR A 90 -7.37 25.44 -7.84
CA THR A 90 -6.82 25.73 -6.51
C THR A 90 -7.89 25.78 -5.41
N SER A 91 -9.11 26.23 -5.74
CA SER A 91 -10.27 26.16 -4.83
C SER A 91 -10.65 24.73 -4.48
N ASP A 92 -10.58 23.82 -5.45
CA ASP A 92 -10.98 22.44 -5.32
C ASP A 92 -9.91 21.63 -4.57
N LEU A 93 -8.62 21.92 -4.80
CA LEU A 93 -7.53 21.41 -3.96
C LEU A 93 -7.67 21.85 -2.51
N ARG A 94 -8.11 23.10 -2.27
CA ARG A 94 -8.39 23.57 -0.91
C ARG A 94 -9.52 22.76 -0.28
N LYS A 95 -10.60 22.53 -1.01
CA LYS A 95 -11.73 21.70 -0.57
C LYS A 95 -11.27 20.29 -0.17
N LEU A 96 -10.47 19.63 -1.01
CA LEU A 96 -9.88 18.32 -0.69
C LEU A 96 -9.02 18.35 0.59
N ASN A 97 -8.24 19.42 0.79
CA ASN A 97 -7.39 19.57 1.98
C ASN A 97 -8.18 19.93 3.25
N GLU A 98 -9.32 20.59 3.12
CA GLU A 98 -10.22 20.92 4.23
C GLU A 98 -11.05 19.71 4.69
N ALA A 99 -11.27 18.74 3.81
CA ALA A 99 -11.96 17.48 4.12
C ALA A 99 -11.11 16.49 4.94
N ILE A 100 -9.79 16.69 5.01
CA ILE A 100 -8.89 15.83 5.78
C ILE A 100 -8.51 16.47 7.12
N PRO A 101 -8.38 15.67 8.20
CA PRO A 101 -8.01 16.19 9.50
C PRO A 101 -6.54 16.65 9.51
N SER A 102 -6.24 17.53 10.47
CA SER A 102 -4.89 18.03 10.64
C SER A 102 -3.89 16.90 10.91
N SER A 103 -2.73 16.96 10.24
CA SER A 103 -1.61 16.04 10.49
C SER A 103 -0.98 16.13 11.89
N LEU A 104 -1.50 17.04 12.74
CA LEU A 104 -1.11 17.27 14.12
C LEU A 104 -2.20 16.86 15.13
N SER A 105 -3.36 16.37 14.66
CA SER A 105 -4.38 15.80 15.53
C SER A 105 -3.87 14.53 16.23
N ASP A 106 -4.40 14.24 17.41
CA ASP A 106 -3.92 13.17 18.27
C ASP A 106 -4.26 11.80 17.66
N GLU A 107 -5.40 11.71 17.00
CA GLU A 107 -5.89 10.53 16.28
C GLU A 107 -4.99 10.21 15.07
N VAL A 108 -4.52 11.25 14.34
CA VAL A 108 -3.56 11.07 13.25
C VAL A 108 -2.16 10.71 13.76
N ILE A 109 -1.70 11.38 14.82
CA ILE A 109 -0.36 11.14 15.39
C ILE A 109 -0.26 9.74 15.99
N SER A 110 -1.32 9.27 16.65
CA SER A 110 -1.40 7.91 17.20
C SER A 110 -1.45 6.83 16.13
N GLY A 111 -1.86 7.19 14.90
CA GLY A 111 -2.16 6.23 13.84
C GLY A 111 -3.50 5.51 14.03
N ALA A 112 -4.34 5.98 14.95
CA ALA A 112 -5.66 5.40 15.19
C ALA A 112 -6.71 5.85 14.16
N LEU A 113 -6.45 6.94 13.45
CA LEU A 113 -7.37 7.46 12.44
C LEU A 113 -7.15 6.80 11.07
N LEU A 114 -8.15 6.06 10.64
CA LEU A 114 -8.27 5.54 9.29
C LEU A 114 -9.11 6.50 8.43
N PHE A 115 -8.96 6.40 7.12
CA PHE A 115 -9.72 7.19 6.16
C PHE A 115 -11.17 6.72 6.12
N THR A 116 -12.10 7.64 6.36
CA THR A 116 -13.54 7.37 6.51
C THR A 116 -14.35 8.09 5.43
N GLU A 117 -15.63 7.73 5.29
CA GLU A 117 -16.53 8.27 4.25
C GLU A 117 -16.64 9.80 4.27
N ASP A 118 -16.60 10.43 5.45
CA ASP A 118 -16.62 11.90 5.61
C ASP A 118 -15.39 12.60 5.04
N MET A 119 -14.29 11.86 4.85
CA MET A 119 -13.07 12.36 4.20
C MET A 119 -13.08 12.15 2.67
N GLU A 120 -14.07 11.42 2.11
CA GLU A 120 -14.16 11.09 0.68
C GLU A 120 -14.65 12.26 -0.20
N GLU A 121 -14.02 13.42 -0.05
CA GLU A 121 -14.32 14.58 -0.88
C GLU A 121 -13.82 14.38 -2.32
N THR A 122 -14.68 14.68 -3.30
CA THR A 122 -14.40 14.47 -4.72
C THR A 122 -14.61 15.77 -5.50
N VAL A 123 -13.62 16.14 -6.32
CA VAL A 123 -13.62 17.36 -7.13
C VAL A 123 -13.43 17.06 -8.60
N LYS A 124 -13.67 18.05 -9.47
CA LYS A 124 -13.42 17.93 -10.90
C LYS A 124 -11.96 18.30 -11.21
N GLY A 125 -11.39 17.63 -12.21
CA GLY A 125 -10.08 17.95 -12.75
C GLY A 125 -9.98 17.58 -14.21
N VAL A 126 -8.83 17.86 -14.81
CA VAL A 126 -8.48 17.41 -16.16
C VAL A 126 -7.20 16.59 -16.07
N PHE A 127 -7.27 15.34 -16.50
CA PHE A 127 -6.12 14.46 -16.63
C PHE A 127 -5.57 14.53 -18.05
N TYR A 128 -4.26 14.66 -18.19
CA TYR A 128 -3.58 14.70 -19.48
C TYR A 128 -2.56 13.57 -19.54
N TYR A 129 -2.60 12.87 -20.67
CA TYR A 129 -1.64 11.86 -21.04
C TYR A 129 -1.36 11.98 -22.53
N GLU A 130 -0.09 12.17 -22.88
CA GLU A 130 0.33 12.52 -24.25
C GLU A 130 -0.49 13.71 -24.77
N ASP A 131 -1.09 13.59 -25.96
CA ASP A 131 -1.90 14.64 -26.60
C ASP A 131 -3.38 14.61 -26.21
N LYS A 132 -3.77 13.78 -25.22
CA LYS A 132 -5.16 13.60 -24.80
C LYS A 132 -5.46 14.29 -23.48
N ALA A 133 -6.66 14.84 -23.38
CA ALA A 133 -7.23 15.42 -22.17
C ALA A 133 -8.52 14.68 -21.81
N TYR A 134 -8.70 14.43 -20.51
CA TYR A 134 -9.82 13.71 -19.96
C TYR A 134 -10.43 14.53 -18.83
N ASP A 135 -11.74 14.79 -18.92
CA ASP A 135 -12.49 15.28 -17.76
C ASP A 135 -12.58 14.15 -16.73
N VAL A 136 -12.17 14.45 -15.49
CA VAL A 136 -12.06 13.44 -14.44
C VAL A 136 -12.63 13.92 -13.12
N LYS A 137 -13.03 12.96 -12.30
CA LYS A 137 -13.27 13.16 -10.87
C LYS A 137 -12.02 12.74 -10.10
N VAL A 138 -11.61 13.56 -9.15
CA VAL A 138 -10.36 13.41 -8.40
C VAL A 138 -10.67 13.43 -6.91
N ARG A 139 -10.06 12.52 -6.16
CA ARG A 139 -10.08 12.52 -4.70
C ARG A 139 -8.75 12.03 -4.12
N TYR A 140 -8.52 12.31 -2.84
CA TYR A 140 -7.50 11.57 -2.08
C TYR A 140 -7.99 10.15 -1.78
N ARG A 141 -7.05 9.23 -1.60
CA ARG A 141 -7.35 7.84 -1.27
C ARG A 141 -6.32 7.24 -0.31
N GLY A 142 -6.64 6.05 0.20
CA GLY A 142 -5.76 5.24 1.03
C GLY A 142 -6.19 5.32 2.50
N GLU A 143 -6.27 4.16 3.14
CA GLU A 143 -6.82 4.01 4.49
C GLU A 143 -5.93 4.69 5.53
N ASN A 144 -4.62 4.44 5.47
CA ASN A 144 -3.67 4.94 6.45
C ASN A 144 -3.31 6.42 6.24
N ALA A 145 -3.04 7.11 7.36
CA ALA A 145 -2.71 8.53 7.39
C ALA A 145 -1.52 8.95 6.51
N ASN A 146 -0.57 8.04 6.21
CA ASN A 146 0.56 8.31 5.32
C ASN A 146 0.12 8.75 3.92
N HIS A 147 -1.04 8.30 3.44
CA HIS A 147 -1.52 8.62 2.10
C HIS A 147 -2.06 10.04 1.95
N TRP A 148 -2.51 10.69 3.02
CA TRP A 148 -3.25 11.94 2.92
C TRP A 148 -2.78 13.03 3.88
N THR A 149 -1.96 12.75 4.88
CA THR A 149 -1.47 13.78 5.84
C THR A 149 -0.21 14.53 5.40
N ARG A 150 0.54 13.98 4.45
CA ARG A 150 1.83 14.55 3.99
C ARG A 150 1.65 15.39 2.73
N ALA A 151 2.71 16.09 2.32
CA ALA A 151 2.71 16.90 1.10
C ALA A 151 2.44 16.04 -0.15
N LYS A 152 3.11 14.90 -0.24
CA LYS A 152 2.85 13.89 -1.27
C LYS A 152 1.70 12.99 -0.81
N LYS A 153 0.59 13.04 -1.55
CA LYS A 153 -0.64 12.30 -1.24
C LYS A 153 -0.95 11.26 -2.29
N SER A 154 -1.72 10.23 -1.95
CA SER A 154 -2.23 9.25 -2.93
C SER A 154 -3.55 9.74 -3.52
N TRP A 155 -3.73 9.52 -4.81
CA TRP A 155 -4.86 10.03 -5.59
C TRP A 155 -5.67 8.90 -6.19
N GLN A 156 -6.97 9.14 -6.34
CA GLN A 156 -7.84 8.34 -7.18
C GLN A 156 -8.43 9.24 -8.25
N ILE A 157 -8.28 8.82 -9.50
CA ILE A 157 -8.76 9.52 -10.68
C ILE A 157 -9.81 8.64 -11.32
N LYS A 158 -11.03 9.13 -11.43
CA LYS A 158 -12.16 8.44 -12.06
C LYS A 158 -12.50 9.11 -13.37
N PHE A 159 -12.39 8.36 -14.45
CA PHE A 159 -12.70 8.75 -15.82
C PHE A 159 -14.18 8.56 -16.10
N ASP A 160 -14.69 9.33 -17.06
CA ASP A 160 -16.05 9.12 -17.55
C ASP A 160 -16.17 7.78 -18.27
N LYS A 161 -17.31 7.12 -18.08
CA LYS A 161 -17.60 5.80 -18.67
C LYS A 161 -17.47 5.79 -20.20
N ASP A 162 -17.74 6.94 -20.84
CA ASP A 162 -17.75 7.09 -22.29
C ASP A 162 -16.36 7.47 -22.83
N THR A 163 -15.42 7.86 -21.96
CA THR A 163 -14.04 8.24 -22.31
C THR A 163 -13.01 7.62 -21.35
N PRO A 164 -12.95 6.28 -21.25
CA PRO A 164 -12.00 5.61 -20.35
C PRO A 164 -10.55 5.84 -20.79
N PHE A 165 -9.64 5.87 -19.82
CA PHE A 165 -8.21 6.01 -20.06
C PHE A 165 -7.59 4.64 -20.30
N ASN A 166 -7.20 4.32 -21.54
CA ASN A 166 -6.65 2.99 -21.90
C ASN A 166 -7.54 1.82 -21.44
N GLY A 167 -8.88 2.00 -21.51
CA GLY A 167 -9.86 1.04 -21.02
C GLY A 167 -10.14 1.12 -19.51
N LEU A 168 -9.36 1.92 -18.76
CA LEU A 168 -9.50 2.10 -17.32
C LEU A 168 -10.55 3.17 -16.99
N ARG A 169 -11.43 2.86 -16.04
CA ARG A 169 -12.36 3.83 -15.47
C ARG A 169 -11.87 4.47 -14.18
N THR A 170 -11.04 3.77 -13.44
CA THR A 170 -10.45 4.27 -12.20
C THR A 170 -8.96 3.98 -12.22
N LEU A 171 -8.17 5.04 -12.02
CA LEU A 171 -6.73 4.98 -11.87
C LEU A 171 -6.36 5.39 -10.45
N LYS A 172 -5.62 4.52 -9.78
CA LYS A 172 -5.11 4.75 -8.42
C LYS A 172 -3.64 5.14 -8.51
N LEU A 173 -3.29 6.33 -8.03
CA LEU A 173 -1.91 6.79 -7.92
C LEU A 173 -1.47 6.68 -6.48
N ILE A 174 -0.75 5.62 -6.15
CA ILE A 174 -0.31 5.29 -4.80
C ILE A 174 1.12 5.81 -4.58
N ILE A 175 1.38 6.37 -3.39
CA ILE A 175 2.74 6.75 -3.02
C ILE A 175 3.63 5.49 -2.98
N PRO A 176 4.79 5.46 -3.67
CA PRO A 176 5.57 4.23 -3.79
C PRO A 176 6.04 3.66 -2.45
N SER A 177 6.32 4.50 -1.47
CA SER A 177 6.75 4.06 -0.13
C SER A 177 5.73 3.17 0.58
N ASP A 178 4.44 3.36 0.28
CA ASP A 178 3.37 2.54 0.86
C ASP A 178 3.37 1.13 0.27
N ARG A 179 3.77 0.99 -1.00
CA ARG A 179 3.91 -0.29 -1.70
C ARG A 179 5.30 -0.88 -1.65
N GLU A 180 6.07 -0.46 -0.64
CA GLU A 180 7.48 -0.82 -0.45
C GLU A 180 8.32 -0.64 -1.73
N TYR A 181 8.02 0.43 -2.45
CA TYR A 181 8.54 0.75 -3.77
C TYR A 181 8.23 -0.34 -4.79
N PHE A 182 9.18 -1.22 -5.08
CA PHE A 182 9.07 -2.21 -6.14
C PHE A 182 8.37 -3.50 -5.70
N ALA A 183 8.13 -3.69 -4.39
CA ALA A 183 7.67 -4.96 -3.85
C ALA A 183 6.33 -5.41 -4.46
N GLU A 184 5.32 -4.54 -4.45
CA GLU A 184 4.02 -4.88 -5.03
C GLU A 184 4.13 -5.11 -6.54
N ALA A 185 4.92 -4.31 -7.25
CA ALA A 185 5.15 -4.50 -8.69
C ALA A 185 5.80 -5.86 -9.00
N LEU A 186 6.81 -6.26 -8.22
CA LEU A 186 7.46 -7.57 -8.33
C LEU A 186 6.49 -8.71 -8.03
N ASN A 187 5.66 -8.57 -7.00
CA ASN A 187 4.71 -9.61 -6.63
C ASN A 187 3.54 -9.71 -7.62
N ASN A 188 3.12 -8.60 -8.23
CA ASN A 188 2.19 -8.62 -9.37
C ASN A 188 2.81 -9.31 -10.60
N TYR A 189 4.10 -9.07 -10.85
CA TYR A 189 4.83 -9.75 -11.92
C TYR A 189 4.87 -11.27 -11.69
N ARG A 190 5.24 -11.71 -10.49
CA ARG A 190 5.24 -13.13 -10.08
C ARG A 190 3.86 -13.76 -10.17
N ALA A 191 2.82 -13.07 -9.69
CA ALA A 191 1.44 -13.53 -9.77
C ALA A 191 1.01 -13.75 -11.24
N LYS A 192 1.32 -12.80 -12.13
CA LYS A 192 1.05 -12.93 -13.57
C LYS A 192 1.80 -14.10 -14.20
N LYS A 193 3.08 -14.28 -13.85
CA LYS A 193 3.92 -15.41 -14.32
C LYS A 193 3.40 -16.76 -13.86
N LEU A 194 2.81 -16.82 -12.66
CA LEU A 194 2.10 -17.98 -12.13
C LEU A 194 0.69 -18.15 -12.71
N GLY A 195 0.24 -17.28 -13.63
CA GLY A 195 -1.05 -17.42 -14.30
C GLY A 195 -2.23 -16.77 -13.60
N LEU A 196 -2.01 -15.98 -12.54
CA LEU A 196 -3.05 -15.14 -11.95
C LEU A 196 -3.31 -13.91 -12.83
N ILE A 197 -4.54 -13.41 -12.80
CA ILE A 197 -4.85 -12.08 -13.33
C ILE A 197 -4.44 -11.02 -12.32
N VAL A 198 -3.85 -9.93 -12.79
CA VAL A 198 -3.37 -8.82 -11.94
C VAL A 198 -3.75 -7.49 -12.57
N PRO A 199 -4.09 -6.47 -11.76
CA PRO A 199 -4.38 -5.14 -12.29
C PRO A 199 -3.15 -4.59 -13.02
N ASP A 200 -3.39 -3.88 -14.11
CA ASP A 200 -2.30 -3.22 -14.81
C ASP A 200 -1.68 -2.14 -13.92
N ALA A 201 -0.36 -2.16 -13.81
CA ALA A 201 0.37 -1.25 -12.96
C ALA A 201 1.70 -0.81 -13.60
N GLU A 202 2.05 0.45 -13.38
CA GLU A 202 3.31 1.03 -13.80
C GLU A 202 3.78 2.12 -12.82
N PHE A 203 5.07 2.45 -12.84
CA PHE A 203 5.54 3.67 -12.18
C PHE A 203 5.39 4.84 -13.13
N VAL A 204 4.92 5.98 -12.63
CA VAL A 204 4.69 7.19 -13.44
C VAL A 204 5.23 8.42 -12.75
N GLN A 205 5.60 9.43 -13.53
CA GLN A 205 5.84 10.78 -13.03
C GLN A 205 4.53 11.53 -12.96
N LEU A 206 4.16 12.04 -11.78
CA LEU A 206 2.96 12.86 -11.62
C LEU A 206 3.31 14.34 -11.58
N TYR A 207 2.59 15.13 -12.37
CA TYR A 207 2.54 16.58 -12.27
C TYR A 207 1.13 17.01 -11.85
N VAL A 208 1.01 17.86 -10.83
CA VAL A 208 -0.28 18.45 -10.44
C VAL A 208 -0.18 19.96 -10.58
N ASN A 209 -1.03 20.57 -11.41
CA ASN A 209 -0.97 22.01 -11.72
C ASN A 209 0.42 22.50 -12.16
N ASN A 210 1.10 21.70 -13.00
CA ASN A 210 2.47 21.90 -13.50
C ASN A 210 3.60 21.73 -12.46
N ASP A 211 3.28 21.50 -11.19
CA ASP A 211 4.28 21.16 -10.17
C ASP A 211 4.60 19.66 -10.22
N TYR A 212 5.88 19.30 -10.10
CA TYR A 212 6.30 17.91 -10.07
C TYR A 212 6.08 17.28 -8.68
N TYR A 213 5.22 16.26 -8.60
CA TYR A 213 4.87 15.55 -7.37
C TYR A 213 5.68 14.26 -7.15
N GLY A 214 6.60 13.95 -8.07
CA GLY A 214 7.46 12.77 -7.99
C GLY A 214 6.87 11.53 -8.66
N VAL A 215 7.51 10.39 -8.38
CA VAL A 215 7.09 9.07 -8.90
C VAL A 215 5.91 8.50 -8.10
N TYR A 216 4.94 7.91 -8.79
CA TYR A 216 3.79 7.20 -8.22
C TYR A 216 3.72 5.78 -8.75
N PHE A 217 3.17 4.87 -7.97
CA PHE A 217 2.72 3.56 -8.46
C PHE A 217 1.28 3.73 -8.96
N ALA A 218 1.13 3.79 -10.28
CA ALA A 218 -0.15 3.88 -10.96
C ALA A 218 -0.69 2.47 -11.15
N ILE A 219 -1.90 2.21 -10.67
CA ILE A 219 -2.52 0.88 -10.73
C ILE A 219 -3.99 1.00 -11.09
N GLU A 220 -4.46 0.11 -11.96
CA GLU A 220 -5.85 -0.11 -12.30
C GLU A 220 -6.65 -0.52 -11.04
N ASP A 221 -7.94 -0.18 -11.03
CA ASP A 221 -8.87 -0.67 -10.02
C ASP A 221 -9.50 -2.00 -10.41
N PHE A 222 -9.80 -2.85 -9.42
CA PHE A 222 -10.60 -4.05 -9.67
C PHE A 222 -12.00 -3.61 -10.06
N SER A 223 -12.45 -4.10 -11.22
CA SER A 223 -13.66 -3.63 -11.89
C SER A 223 -14.09 -4.64 -12.95
N SER A 224 -15.29 -4.45 -13.53
CA SER A 224 -15.71 -5.24 -14.70
C SER A 224 -14.76 -5.04 -15.89
N GLU A 225 -14.24 -3.82 -16.10
CA GLU A 225 -13.29 -3.52 -17.18
C GLU A 225 -11.95 -4.27 -16.99
N PHE A 226 -11.46 -4.38 -15.75
CA PHE A 226 -10.30 -5.21 -15.41
C PHE A 226 -10.50 -6.69 -15.79
N LEU A 227 -11.69 -7.24 -15.50
CA LEU A 227 -12.04 -8.62 -15.86
C LEU A 227 -12.12 -8.80 -17.37
N GLU A 228 -12.74 -7.87 -18.09
CA GLU A 228 -12.86 -7.89 -19.54
C GLU A 228 -11.48 -7.88 -20.21
N LYS A 229 -10.59 -6.98 -19.76
CA LYS A 229 -9.20 -6.90 -20.23
C LYS A 229 -8.41 -8.19 -19.97
N SER A 230 -8.73 -8.86 -18.87
CA SER A 230 -8.14 -10.14 -18.48
C SER A 230 -8.80 -11.34 -19.19
N ASN A 231 -9.71 -11.12 -20.15
CA ASN A 231 -10.50 -12.14 -20.83
C ASN A 231 -11.29 -13.05 -19.87
N LYS A 232 -11.83 -12.46 -18.81
CA LYS A 232 -12.70 -13.13 -17.83
C LYS A 232 -14.14 -12.64 -18.00
N PRO A 233 -15.14 -13.44 -17.60
CA PRO A 233 -16.51 -12.96 -17.45
C PRO A 233 -16.56 -11.69 -16.58
N ALA A 234 -16.89 -10.56 -17.18
CA ALA A 234 -16.90 -9.24 -16.54
C ALA A 234 -18.22 -8.91 -15.82
N ASP A 235 -19.27 -9.66 -16.13
CA ASP A 235 -20.56 -9.62 -15.46
C ASP A 235 -20.55 -10.59 -14.28
N ALA A 236 -19.78 -10.23 -13.25
CA ALA A 236 -19.42 -11.10 -12.15
C ALA A 236 -18.95 -10.30 -10.94
N ASN A 237 -19.01 -10.93 -9.76
CA ASN A 237 -18.65 -10.30 -8.51
C ASN A 237 -17.14 -10.39 -8.24
N ILE A 238 -16.55 -9.28 -7.81
CA ILE A 238 -15.26 -9.25 -7.11
C ILE A 238 -15.54 -8.80 -5.68
N TYR A 239 -15.25 -9.67 -4.72
CA TYR A 239 -15.37 -9.40 -3.30
C TYR A 239 -14.02 -8.96 -2.73
N ALA A 240 -14.00 -7.89 -1.95
CA ALA A 240 -12.82 -7.41 -1.23
C ALA A 240 -13.15 -7.28 0.26
N SER A 241 -12.23 -7.70 1.13
CA SER A 241 -12.41 -7.58 2.58
C SER A 241 -12.45 -6.11 3.04
N GLU A 242 -13.17 -5.87 4.13
CA GLU A 242 -13.20 -4.62 4.90
C GLU A 242 -12.43 -4.80 6.20
N ASP A 243 -11.15 -4.42 6.15
CA ASP A 243 -10.15 -4.77 7.15
C ASP A 243 -10.48 -4.21 8.55
N SER A 244 -11.01 -2.98 8.62
CA SER A 244 -11.33 -2.29 9.88
C SER A 244 -12.53 -2.89 10.62
N GLN A 245 -13.59 -3.29 9.90
CA GLN A 245 -14.82 -3.80 10.52
C GLN A 245 -14.62 -5.15 11.24
N ALA A 246 -13.79 -6.03 10.68
CA ALA A 246 -13.48 -7.32 11.30
C ALA A 246 -12.64 -7.16 12.58
N ILE A 247 -11.66 -6.24 12.56
CA ILE A 247 -10.78 -5.98 13.71
C ILE A 247 -11.56 -5.41 14.89
N ASP A 248 -12.43 -4.43 14.65
CA ASP A 248 -13.24 -3.79 15.70
C ASP A 248 -14.22 -4.76 16.38
N SER A 249 -14.69 -5.76 15.64
CA SER A 249 -15.62 -6.78 16.13
C SER A 249 -14.95 -7.99 16.78
N GLN A 250 -13.61 -8.03 16.87
CA GLN A 250 -12.84 -9.21 17.29
C GLN A 250 -13.19 -10.48 16.49
N ALA A 251 -13.59 -10.30 15.22
CA ALA A 251 -13.96 -11.35 14.29
C ALA A 251 -12.89 -11.49 13.20
N THR A 252 -13.03 -12.53 12.37
CA THR A 252 -12.30 -12.63 11.10
C THR A 252 -13.21 -12.26 9.94
N ILE A 253 -12.60 -11.89 8.82
CA ILE A 253 -13.33 -11.63 7.58
C ILE A 253 -14.14 -12.87 7.12
N PHE A 254 -13.80 -14.08 7.57
CA PHE A 254 -14.50 -15.30 7.18
C PHE A 254 -15.77 -15.58 8.01
N ASP A 255 -16.05 -14.78 9.05
CA ASP A 255 -17.21 -15.00 9.91
C ASP A 255 -18.52 -14.48 9.30
N SER A 256 -18.45 -13.49 8.40
CA SER A 256 -19.64 -12.89 7.76
C SER A 256 -19.30 -12.14 6.47
N SER A 257 -20.22 -12.18 5.50
CA SER A 257 -20.17 -11.36 4.29
C SER A 257 -20.25 -9.85 4.57
N ASN A 258 -20.74 -9.43 5.74
CA ASN A 258 -20.75 -8.02 6.16
C ASN A 258 -19.34 -7.43 6.29
N PHE A 259 -18.30 -8.26 6.38
CA PHE A 259 -16.90 -7.82 6.38
C PHE A 259 -16.30 -7.76 4.97
N TRP A 260 -17.15 -7.74 3.94
CA TRP A 260 -16.76 -7.68 2.55
C TRP A 260 -17.62 -6.67 1.80
N ARG A 261 -17.03 -6.07 0.78
CA ARG A 261 -17.71 -5.23 -0.20
C ARG A 261 -17.48 -5.78 -1.60
N LYS A 262 -18.28 -5.32 -2.55
CA LYS A 262 -18.06 -5.59 -3.98
C LYS A 262 -17.21 -4.48 -4.61
N GLU A 263 -16.16 -4.86 -5.33
CA GLU A 263 -15.38 -3.96 -6.21
C GLU A 263 -15.83 -4.08 -7.67
N ALA A 264 -16.46 -5.20 -8.03
CA ALA A 264 -17.22 -5.38 -9.27
C ALA A 264 -18.49 -6.18 -8.97
N GLU A 265 -19.55 -5.93 -9.74
CA GLU A 265 -20.88 -6.50 -9.52
C GLU A 265 -21.38 -7.20 -10.77
N ASP A 266 -22.06 -8.34 -10.57
CA ASP A 266 -22.92 -8.91 -11.59
C ASP A 266 -24.16 -8.02 -11.85
N LYS A 267 -24.76 -8.20 -13.02
CA LYS A 267 -25.99 -7.53 -13.48
C LYS A 267 -27.18 -8.48 -13.50
N LEU A 268 -27.05 -9.66 -12.87
CA LEU A 268 -28.14 -10.64 -12.78
C LEU A 268 -29.21 -10.16 -11.79
N PHE A 269 -28.79 -9.47 -10.73
CA PHE A 269 -29.68 -8.95 -9.68
C PHE A 269 -29.69 -7.42 -9.65
N ASP A 270 -30.83 -6.84 -9.27
CA ASP A 270 -31.01 -5.39 -9.09
C ASP A 270 -30.80 -4.94 -7.63
N PHE A 271 -30.29 -5.83 -6.78
CA PHE A 271 -29.95 -5.62 -5.38
C PHE A 271 -28.58 -6.21 -5.06
N GLU A 272 -27.97 -5.79 -3.96
CA GLU A 272 -26.71 -6.35 -3.49
C GLU A 272 -26.86 -7.82 -3.07
N ASN A 273 -26.42 -8.73 -3.95
CA ASN A 273 -26.46 -10.15 -3.70
C ASN A 273 -25.08 -10.72 -3.30
N PHE A 274 -24.94 -11.18 -2.06
CA PHE A 274 -23.72 -11.83 -1.55
C PHE A 274 -23.83 -13.36 -1.49
N SER A 275 -24.85 -13.97 -2.12
CA SER A 275 -25.14 -15.41 -1.99
C SER A 275 -23.97 -16.34 -2.30
N GLU A 276 -23.11 -15.97 -3.26
CA GLU A 276 -21.93 -16.76 -3.62
C GLU A 276 -20.94 -16.79 -2.45
N LEU A 277 -20.68 -15.62 -1.85
CA LEU A 277 -19.78 -15.47 -0.72
C LEU A 277 -20.38 -16.11 0.54
N ASP A 278 -21.66 -15.86 0.83
CA ASP A 278 -22.37 -16.50 1.95
C ASP A 278 -22.33 -18.02 1.84
N PHE A 279 -22.47 -18.55 0.63
CA PHE A 279 -22.32 -19.98 0.38
C PHE A 279 -20.90 -20.45 0.72
N LEU A 280 -19.85 -19.81 0.21
CA LEU A 280 -18.46 -20.15 0.56
C LEU A 280 -18.22 -20.12 2.07
N LEU A 281 -18.60 -19.04 2.74
CA LEU A 281 -18.39 -18.88 4.19
C LEU A 281 -19.17 -19.93 4.99
N SER A 282 -20.41 -20.24 4.60
CA SER A 282 -21.20 -21.30 5.23
C SER A 282 -20.55 -22.68 5.06
N GLN A 283 -19.98 -22.96 3.88
CA GLN A 283 -19.30 -24.22 3.61
C GLN A 283 -18.00 -24.33 4.40
N MET A 284 -17.25 -23.23 4.55
CA MET A 284 -16.04 -23.19 5.39
C MET A 284 -16.32 -23.62 6.85
N GLY A 285 -17.53 -23.39 7.36
CA GLY A 285 -17.95 -23.81 8.70
C GLY A 285 -18.11 -25.32 8.89
N ARG A 286 -18.18 -26.09 7.79
CA ARG A 286 -18.42 -27.54 7.85
C ARG A 286 -17.14 -28.34 8.10
N PRO A 287 -17.21 -29.48 8.83
CA PRO A 287 -16.06 -30.37 9.03
C PRO A 287 -15.49 -30.96 7.73
N ASP A 288 -16.34 -31.16 6.72
CA ASP A 288 -16.02 -31.76 5.42
C ASP A 288 -15.71 -30.71 4.34
N PHE A 289 -15.51 -29.43 4.72
CA PHE A 289 -15.20 -28.35 3.77
C PHE A 289 -14.05 -28.70 2.82
N VAL A 290 -13.01 -29.36 3.33
CA VAL A 290 -11.82 -29.70 2.55
C VAL A 290 -12.14 -30.65 1.38
N ASP A 291 -13.16 -31.50 1.51
CA ASP A 291 -13.55 -32.44 0.46
C ASP A 291 -14.33 -31.74 -0.66
N ILE A 292 -15.11 -30.72 -0.32
CA ILE A 292 -15.92 -29.93 -1.28
C ILE A 292 -15.21 -28.67 -1.80
N ALA A 293 -14.09 -28.28 -1.19
CA ALA A 293 -13.36 -27.07 -1.58
C ALA A 293 -13.04 -27.01 -3.09
N PRO A 294 -12.58 -28.10 -3.76
CA PRO A 294 -12.33 -28.06 -5.19
C PRO A 294 -13.56 -27.81 -6.08
N ASP A 295 -14.77 -28.01 -5.58
CA ASP A 295 -16.01 -27.75 -6.32
C ASP A 295 -16.41 -26.27 -6.27
N ILE A 296 -15.93 -25.54 -5.25
CA ILE A 296 -16.28 -24.14 -4.97
C ILE A 296 -15.13 -23.19 -5.33
N ILE A 297 -13.90 -23.69 -5.27
CA ILE A 297 -12.67 -22.93 -5.43
C ILE A 297 -11.89 -23.47 -6.64
N ASP A 298 -11.38 -22.54 -7.45
CA ASP A 298 -10.38 -22.86 -8.45
C ASP A 298 -9.03 -23.13 -7.75
N MET A 299 -8.70 -24.41 -7.61
CA MET A 299 -7.54 -24.87 -6.83
C MET A 299 -6.21 -24.39 -7.43
N GLU A 300 -6.11 -24.27 -8.75
CA GLU A 300 -4.93 -23.75 -9.41
C GLU A 300 -4.70 -22.27 -9.05
N SER A 301 -5.75 -21.44 -9.16
CA SER A 301 -5.70 -20.05 -8.72
C SER A 301 -5.33 -19.93 -7.23
N PHE A 302 -5.90 -20.77 -6.37
CA PHE A 302 -5.55 -20.81 -4.95
C PHE A 302 -4.07 -21.13 -4.70
N TYR A 303 -3.53 -22.17 -5.34
CA TYR A 303 -2.12 -22.54 -5.17
C TYR A 303 -1.19 -21.43 -5.64
N ASN A 304 -1.45 -20.89 -6.84
CA ASN A 304 -0.64 -19.82 -7.42
C ASN A 304 -0.66 -18.55 -6.56
N TRP A 305 -1.83 -18.18 -6.05
CA TRP A 305 -1.97 -17.08 -5.10
C TRP A 305 -1.21 -17.31 -3.78
N ASN A 306 -1.31 -18.52 -3.21
CA ASN A 306 -0.61 -18.84 -1.96
C ASN A 306 0.92 -18.86 -2.15
N ILE A 307 1.40 -19.31 -3.31
CA ILE A 307 2.82 -19.31 -3.68
C ILE A 307 3.39 -17.89 -3.73
N VAL A 308 2.67 -16.92 -4.30
CA VAL A 308 3.10 -15.50 -4.31
C VAL A 308 3.35 -15.00 -2.89
N SER A 309 2.42 -15.26 -1.97
CA SER A 309 2.57 -14.88 -0.56
C SER A 309 3.80 -15.53 0.10
N ILE A 310 4.13 -16.77 -0.26
CA ILE A 310 5.32 -17.48 0.25
C ILE A 310 6.61 -16.89 -0.30
N LEU A 311 6.69 -16.67 -1.61
CA LEU A 311 7.85 -16.06 -2.26
C LEU A 311 8.12 -14.64 -1.74
N ALA A 312 7.05 -13.91 -1.43
CA ALA A 312 7.12 -12.57 -0.84
C ALA A 312 7.42 -12.58 0.66
N GLY A 313 7.26 -13.72 1.34
CA GLY A 313 7.27 -13.81 2.79
C GLY A 313 6.14 -13.01 3.46
N SER A 314 5.05 -12.72 2.75
CA SER A 314 4.03 -11.76 3.16
C SER A 314 2.78 -12.44 3.70
N GLY A 315 2.42 -12.09 4.95
CA GLY A 315 1.18 -12.48 5.61
C GLY A 315 0.06 -11.45 5.49
N HIS A 316 0.17 -10.45 4.60
CA HIS A 316 -0.73 -9.30 4.58
C HIS A 316 -2.17 -9.67 4.18
N GLN A 317 -2.33 -10.70 3.36
CA GLN A 317 -3.62 -11.29 2.98
C GLN A 317 -4.02 -12.33 4.04
N SER A 318 -4.70 -11.84 5.08
CA SER A 318 -4.82 -12.53 6.37
C SER A 318 -6.28 -12.82 6.75
N ASN A 319 -6.50 -13.25 7.99
CA ASN A 319 -7.84 -13.34 8.60
C ASN A 319 -8.53 -11.98 8.79
N PHE A 320 -7.77 -10.89 8.71
CA PHE A 320 -8.24 -9.56 9.06
C PHE A 320 -8.24 -8.60 7.87
N GLY A 321 -7.83 -9.05 6.67
CA GLY A 321 -7.82 -8.13 5.55
C GLY A 321 -7.06 -8.53 4.31
N ASN A 322 -7.08 -7.62 3.34
CA ASN A 322 -6.46 -7.68 2.02
C ASN A 322 -6.82 -8.89 1.15
N MET A 323 -7.92 -9.58 1.45
CA MET A 323 -8.41 -10.68 0.62
C MET A 323 -9.25 -10.13 -0.54
N ARG A 324 -9.03 -10.68 -1.73
CA ARG A 324 -9.90 -10.47 -2.89
C ARG A 324 -10.24 -11.78 -3.57
N LEU A 325 -11.53 -11.97 -3.81
CA LEU A 325 -12.09 -13.16 -4.43
C LEU A 325 -12.92 -12.75 -5.64
N TYR A 326 -12.58 -13.29 -6.80
CA TYR A 326 -13.36 -13.15 -8.01
C TYR A 326 -14.24 -14.40 -8.18
N PHE A 327 -15.55 -14.24 -8.33
CA PHE A 327 -16.42 -15.37 -8.67
C PHE A 327 -16.50 -15.54 -10.18
N ASN A 328 -15.84 -16.57 -10.71
CA ASN A 328 -15.88 -16.88 -12.14
C ASN A 328 -17.19 -17.59 -12.49
N SER A 329 -18.16 -16.83 -12.99
CA SER A 329 -19.50 -17.32 -13.37
C SER A 329 -19.49 -18.40 -14.45
N ALA A 330 -18.46 -18.46 -15.31
CA ALA A 330 -18.33 -19.52 -16.31
C ALA A 330 -17.87 -20.86 -15.70
N LYS A 331 -17.13 -20.83 -14.59
CA LYS A 331 -16.68 -22.03 -13.86
C LYS A 331 -17.58 -22.39 -12.69
N GLY A 332 -18.34 -21.42 -12.17
CA GLY A 332 -19.05 -21.53 -10.89
C GLY A 332 -18.10 -21.62 -9.68
N LYS A 333 -16.92 -20.99 -9.76
CA LYS A 333 -15.86 -21.11 -8.74
C LYS A 333 -15.21 -19.77 -8.39
N PHE A 334 -14.73 -19.66 -7.17
CA PHE A 334 -13.89 -18.55 -6.72
C PHE A 334 -12.45 -18.69 -7.22
N GLU A 335 -11.92 -17.60 -7.78
CA GLU A 335 -10.51 -17.39 -8.09
C GLU A 335 -9.94 -16.30 -7.16
N PHE A 336 -8.65 -16.36 -6.87
CA PHE A 336 -7.96 -15.45 -5.96
C PHE A 336 -7.25 -14.33 -6.71
N LEU A 337 -7.37 -13.10 -6.21
CA LEU A 337 -6.67 -11.94 -6.74
C LEU A 337 -5.65 -11.45 -5.71
N SER A 338 -4.39 -11.28 -6.14
CA SER A 338 -3.35 -10.71 -5.28
C SER A 338 -3.54 -9.20 -5.11
N TRP A 339 -3.39 -8.71 -3.88
CA TRP A 339 -3.41 -7.29 -3.56
C TRP A 339 -2.56 -6.97 -2.33
N ASP A 340 -1.83 -5.84 -2.38
CA ASP A 340 -1.06 -5.32 -1.25
C ASP A 340 -0.09 -6.35 -0.66
N VAL A 341 0.67 -6.98 -1.55
CA VAL A 341 1.68 -7.98 -1.20
C VAL A 341 3.05 -7.31 -1.14
N GLY A 342 3.46 -6.90 0.05
CA GLY A 342 4.84 -6.43 0.34
C GLY A 342 5.86 -7.57 0.40
N ILE A 343 7.13 -7.25 0.70
CA ILE A 343 8.21 -8.24 0.89
C ILE A 343 8.64 -8.22 2.36
N LYS A 344 8.57 -9.37 3.02
CA LYS A 344 9.03 -9.55 4.40
C LYS A 344 9.96 -10.75 4.50
N SER A 345 10.66 -10.86 5.63
CA SER A 345 11.33 -12.11 5.99
C SER A 345 10.31 -13.22 6.11
N TYR A 346 10.57 -14.36 5.44
CA TYR A 346 9.67 -15.50 5.45
C TYR A 346 9.48 -16.06 6.87
N LEU A 347 8.23 -16.03 7.35
CA LEU A 347 7.80 -16.62 8.60
C LEU A 347 6.63 -17.58 8.32
N PRO A 348 6.83 -18.91 8.39
CA PRO A 348 5.84 -19.90 7.92
C PRO A 348 4.45 -19.78 8.54
N PHE A 349 4.37 -19.33 9.81
CA PHE A 349 3.13 -19.20 10.56
C PHE A 349 2.35 -17.92 10.21
N ASP A 350 2.99 -16.92 9.61
CA ASP A 350 2.38 -15.64 9.27
C ASP A 350 1.70 -15.64 7.88
N ILE A 351 1.98 -16.65 7.04
CA ILE A 351 1.55 -16.67 5.63
C ILE A 351 0.28 -17.53 5.44
N THR A 352 -0.54 -17.65 6.50
CA THR A 352 -1.73 -18.49 6.47
C THR A 352 -2.93 -17.82 7.12
N ASN A 353 -4.07 -17.89 6.42
CA ASN A 353 -5.39 -17.52 6.93
C ASN A 353 -6.26 -18.78 7.11
N GLU A 354 -7.46 -18.64 7.67
CA GLU A 354 -8.36 -19.75 7.98
C GLU A 354 -8.75 -20.59 6.77
N LEU A 355 -9.07 -19.93 5.66
CA LEU A 355 -9.36 -20.61 4.39
C LEU A 355 -8.17 -21.47 3.94
N THR A 356 -6.97 -20.89 3.95
CA THR A 356 -5.72 -21.58 3.61
C THR A 356 -5.47 -22.77 4.55
N LYS A 357 -5.65 -22.59 5.87
CA LYS A 357 -5.48 -23.67 6.86
C LYS A 357 -6.43 -24.83 6.61
N LYS A 358 -7.69 -24.54 6.28
CA LYS A 358 -8.70 -25.56 6.03
C LYS A 358 -8.42 -26.32 4.74
N ILE A 359 -8.13 -25.63 3.63
CA ILE A 359 -7.80 -26.26 2.35
C ILE A 359 -6.54 -27.12 2.49
N LEU A 360 -5.46 -26.55 3.02
CA LEU A 360 -4.17 -27.23 3.15
C LEU A 360 -4.11 -28.23 4.32
N SER A 361 -5.23 -28.48 5.01
CA SER A 361 -5.34 -29.59 5.97
C SER A 361 -5.36 -30.95 5.27
N ASN A 362 -5.75 -31.01 3.99
CA ASN A 362 -5.60 -32.19 3.16
C ASN A 362 -4.14 -32.34 2.69
N PRO A 363 -3.46 -33.45 3.02
CA PRO A 363 -2.07 -33.66 2.67
C PRO A 363 -1.77 -33.65 1.17
N GLU A 364 -2.71 -34.08 0.32
CA GLU A 364 -2.50 -34.06 -1.13
C GLU A 364 -2.53 -32.63 -1.68
N TYR A 365 -3.45 -31.77 -1.21
CA TYR A 365 -3.47 -30.35 -1.60
C TYR A 365 -2.24 -29.61 -1.10
N TYR A 366 -1.80 -29.90 0.13
CA TYR A 366 -0.55 -29.35 0.68
C TYR A 366 0.67 -29.72 -0.17
N LYS A 367 0.75 -31.01 -0.54
CA LYS A 367 1.81 -31.56 -1.38
C LYS A 367 1.79 -30.97 -2.77
N GLU A 368 0.62 -30.84 -3.40
CA GLU A 368 0.45 -30.23 -4.72
C GLU A 368 0.95 -28.77 -4.72
N ARG A 369 0.46 -27.94 -3.79
CA ARG A 369 0.95 -26.56 -3.62
C ARG A 369 2.48 -26.52 -3.47
N ASN A 370 3.07 -27.42 -2.69
CA ASN A 370 4.52 -27.50 -2.52
C ASN A 370 5.27 -27.96 -3.77
N GLN A 371 4.67 -28.84 -4.58
CA GLN A 371 5.25 -29.24 -5.87
C GLN A 371 5.27 -28.07 -6.84
N HIS A 372 4.19 -27.28 -6.90
CA HIS A 372 4.14 -26.06 -7.69
C HIS A 372 5.20 -25.05 -7.23
N LEU A 373 5.32 -24.81 -5.92
CA LEU A 373 6.36 -23.95 -5.35
C LEU A 373 7.76 -24.47 -5.71
N TRP A 374 8.01 -25.77 -5.52
CA TRP A 374 9.29 -26.39 -5.82
C TRP A 374 9.65 -26.23 -7.29
N ASN A 375 8.72 -26.49 -8.21
CA ASN A 375 8.92 -26.32 -9.64
C ASN A 375 9.27 -24.86 -9.98
N TYR A 376 8.64 -23.89 -9.31
CA TYR A 376 8.96 -22.47 -9.51
C TYR A 376 10.38 -22.14 -9.05
N VAL A 377 10.74 -22.49 -7.81
CA VAL A 377 12.03 -22.10 -7.21
C VAL A 377 13.22 -22.97 -7.62
N SER A 378 12.99 -24.14 -8.21
CA SER A 378 14.06 -25.00 -8.75
C SER A 378 14.42 -24.68 -10.20
N ASP A 379 13.66 -23.81 -10.87
CA ASP A 379 14.01 -23.29 -12.18
C ASP A 379 14.83 -22.00 -12.04
N ASP A 380 16.13 -22.10 -12.31
CA ASP A 380 17.06 -20.96 -12.29
C ASP A 380 16.60 -19.82 -13.22
N LYS A 381 15.85 -20.10 -14.28
CA LYS A 381 15.32 -19.05 -15.16
C LYS A 381 14.29 -18.21 -14.42
N ASN A 382 13.47 -18.82 -13.57
CA ASN A 382 12.50 -18.06 -12.79
C ASN A 382 13.20 -17.14 -11.81
N LEU A 383 14.24 -17.64 -11.12
CA LEU A 383 14.99 -16.88 -10.12
C LEU A 383 15.85 -15.76 -10.70
N ASN A 384 16.36 -15.91 -11.92
CA ASN A 384 17.13 -14.85 -12.59
C ASN A 384 16.23 -13.77 -13.21
N ASP A 385 15.00 -14.13 -13.55
CA ASP A 385 14.01 -13.23 -14.16
C ASP A 385 13.29 -12.38 -13.11
N ASP A 386 13.02 -12.96 -11.92
CA ASP A 386 12.52 -12.24 -10.73
C ASP A 386 13.58 -11.29 -10.13
#